data_AF-A0A5N8A1L6-F1
#
_entry.id   AF-A0A5N8A1L6-F1
#
_cell.length_a   1.000
_cell.length_b   1.000
_cell.length_c   1.000
_cell.angle_alpha   90.00
_cell.angle_beta   90.00
_cell.angle_gamma   90.00
#
_symmetry.space_group_name_H-M   'P 1'
#
loop_
_entity.id
_entity.type
_entity.pdbx_description
1 polymer ?
#
loop_
_entity_poly.entity_id
_entity_poly.type
_entity_poly.pdbx_seq_one_letter_code
_entity_poly.pdbx_strand_id
1 'polypeptide(L)'
;MKGNVLIMAGGTGGHVFPALACAREFQARGYAVHWLGTPRGIENDLVPKAGLPLHLINVSGLRGKGRLALLRAPFDLLKSLFQALGVVRKLKPVCVLGLGGYVTGPGGVAAKLSGNATIASDYRFRGYSQTDFRPAAQLGFDLTHSSGFYLGNWNSNVSSFVFTDGNLEMDFYGGWKGDVGGGFALDAGVLHYYYPGSSSPKGGNYNNTDLYLGVSYGSYSLKYSYTPSDFFSTPDSKGTWYLDGTANFDLGDGWGLVGHLGYQKLKNQTNMDGDSIGHYVDYKVGVTKDLKGWILGLAAVGATKDNWLPTKYGHPSGRLGAVFSVSRSF
;
A
#
# COMPACT_ATOMS: atom_id res chain seq x y z
N MET A 1 30.65 -2.88 10.05
CA MET A 1 29.59 -3.91 10.08
C MET A 1 28.81 -3.85 8.78
N LYS A 2 28.48 -5.00 8.17
CA LYS A 2 27.80 -5.06 6.86
C LYS A 2 26.29 -4.78 6.91
N GLY A 3 25.70 -4.75 8.11
CA GLY A 3 24.28 -4.53 8.34
C GLY A 3 23.75 -5.43 9.46
N ASN A 4 22.45 -5.32 9.73
CA ASN A 4 21.76 -6.12 10.74
C ASN A 4 21.05 -7.32 10.10
N VAL A 5 21.13 -8.49 10.73
CA VAL A 5 20.36 -9.69 10.38
C VAL A 5 19.45 -10.03 11.53
N LEU A 6 18.17 -10.28 11.25
CA LEU A 6 17.19 -10.70 12.26
C LEU A 6 16.87 -12.18 12.09
N ILE A 7 17.20 -12.99 13.09
CA ILE A 7 16.85 -14.42 13.14
C ILE A 7 15.62 -14.60 14.01
N MET A 8 14.61 -15.32 13.51
CA MET A 8 13.35 -15.59 14.20
C MET A 8 13.25 -17.09 14.45
N ALA A 9 13.42 -17.49 15.70
CA ALA A 9 13.30 -18.88 16.12
C ALA A 9 12.93 -18.96 17.60
N GLY A 10 12.04 -19.87 17.95
CA GLY A 10 11.67 -20.05 19.36
C GLY A 10 10.91 -21.34 19.67
N GLY A 11 10.79 -21.62 20.96
CA GLY A 11 10.10 -22.79 21.50
C GLY A 11 11.07 -23.93 21.80
N THR A 12 11.39 -24.75 20.79
CA THR A 12 12.13 -26.02 20.96
C THR A 12 13.52 -26.00 20.32
N GLY A 13 14.37 -26.95 20.70
CA GLY A 13 15.73 -27.11 20.18
C GLY A 13 15.80 -27.29 18.66
N GLY A 14 14.77 -27.92 18.08
CA GLY A 14 14.69 -28.15 16.63
C GLY A 14 14.70 -26.87 15.80
N HIS A 15 14.25 -25.73 16.35
CA HIS A 15 14.34 -24.43 15.68
C HIS A 15 15.57 -23.63 16.16
N VAL A 16 15.84 -23.65 17.48
CA VAL A 16 16.83 -22.77 18.10
C VAL A 16 18.27 -23.18 17.79
N PHE A 17 18.61 -24.48 17.78
CA PHE A 17 19.99 -24.91 17.53
C PHE A 17 20.44 -24.66 16.08
N PRO A 18 19.66 -25.00 15.03
CA PRO A 18 20.00 -24.62 13.67
C PRO A 18 20.12 -23.10 13.50
N ALA A 19 19.26 -22.33 14.17
CA ALA A 19 19.29 -20.88 14.15
C ALA A 19 20.58 -20.29 14.76
N LEU A 20 21.09 -20.89 15.85
CA LEU A 20 22.36 -20.49 16.45
C LEU A 20 23.54 -20.81 15.53
N ALA A 21 23.48 -21.92 14.78
CA ALA A 21 24.49 -22.23 13.78
C ALA A 21 24.51 -21.17 12.66
N CYS A 22 23.34 -20.81 12.13
CA CYS A 22 23.22 -19.72 11.15
C CYS A 22 23.69 -18.37 11.71
N ALA A 23 23.39 -18.06 12.98
CA ALA A 23 23.83 -16.83 13.63
C ALA A 23 25.35 -16.69 13.62
N ARG A 24 26.08 -17.76 13.99
CA ARG A 24 27.54 -17.80 13.99
C ARG A 24 28.11 -17.54 12.60
N GLU A 25 27.51 -18.13 11.58
CA GLU A 25 27.93 -17.92 10.19
C GLU A 25 27.74 -16.46 9.74
N PHE A 26 26.61 -15.84 10.07
CA PHE A 26 26.39 -14.42 9.78
C PHE A 26 27.37 -13.51 10.54
N GLN A 27 27.65 -13.81 11.81
CA GLN A 27 28.65 -13.07 12.59
C GLN A 27 30.06 -13.21 11.97
N ALA A 28 30.47 -14.42 11.57
CA ALA A 28 31.74 -14.67 10.90
C ALA A 28 31.87 -13.88 9.58
N ARG A 29 30.76 -13.65 8.88
CA ARG A 29 30.70 -12.81 7.66
C ARG A 29 30.66 -11.30 7.93
N GLY A 30 30.61 -10.87 9.20
CA GLY A 30 30.67 -9.47 9.62
C GLY A 30 29.31 -8.77 9.79
N TYR A 31 28.22 -9.52 9.97
CA TYR A 31 26.89 -8.98 10.24
C TYR A 31 26.60 -8.90 11.74
N ALA A 32 25.82 -7.89 12.15
CA ALA A 32 25.24 -7.82 13.48
C ALA A 32 23.99 -8.70 13.52
N VAL A 33 24.02 -9.77 14.30
CA VAL A 33 22.89 -10.70 14.42
C VAL A 33 22.04 -10.34 15.63
N HIS A 34 20.75 -10.17 15.39
CA HIS A 34 19.73 -9.99 16.41
C HIS A 34 18.74 -11.15 16.36
N TRP A 35 18.13 -11.46 17.50
CA TRP A 35 17.19 -12.56 17.63
C TRP A 35 15.79 -12.08 17.98
N LEU A 36 14.76 -12.63 17.34
CA LEU A 36 13.36 -12.46 17.70
C LEU A 36 12.84 -13.76 18.31
N GLY A 37 12.36 -13.71 19.55
CA GLY A 37 11.90 -14.87 20.30
C GLY A 37 10.62 -14.63 21.10
N THR A 38 10.26 -15.60 21.93
CA THR A 38 9.10 -15.52 22.84
C THR A 38 9.55 -15.63 24.29
N PRO A 39 8.81 -15.07 25.28
CA PRO A 39 9.23 -15.11 26.69
C PRO A 39 9.28 -16.50 27.35
N ARG A 40 8.86 -17.56 26.66
CA ARG A 40 8.59 -18.89 27.28
C ARG A 40 9.40 -20.05 26.70
N GLY A 41 10.14 -19.83 25.62
CA GLY A 41 10.92 -20.89 24.99
C GLY A 41 12.37 -20.94 25.45
N ILE A 42 13.07 -22.01 25.07
CA ILE A 42 14.48 -22.24 25.46
C ILE A 42 15.43 -21.16 24.92
N GLU A 43 14.99 -20.35 23.95
CA GLU A 43 15.74 -19.22 23.42
C GLU A 43 16.14 -18.19 24.49
N ASN A 44 15.37 -18.07 25.57
CA ASN A 44 15.64 -17.13 26.68
C ASN A 44 16.93 -17.47 27.44
N ASP A 45 17.32 -18.75 27.45
CA ASP A 45 18.57 -19.19 28.07
C ASP A 45 19.71 -19.25 27.06
N LEU A 46 19.44 -19.82 25.88
CA LEU A 46 20.50 -20.15 24.91
C LEU A 46 21.01 -18.93 24.14
N VAL A 47 20.12 -18.00 23.76
CA VAL A 47 20.48 -16.85 22.92
C VAL A 47 21.33 -15.83 23.68
N PRO A 48 20.98 -15.42 24.93
CA PRO A 48 21.84 -14.53 25.71
C PRO A 48 23.19 -15.17 26.06
N LYS A 49 23.23 -16.47 26.37
CA LYS A 49 24.49 -17.21 26.59
C LYS A 49 25.40 -17.24 25.36
N ALA A 50 24.80 -17.18 24.16
CA ALA A 50 25.54 -17.04 22.90
C ALA A 50 25.98 -15.58 22.61
N GLY A 51 25.71 -14.63 23.52
CA GLY A 51 26.07 -13.22 23.37
C GLY A 51 25.22 -12.47 22.33
N LEU A 52 24.04 -13.00 21.98
CA LEU A 52 23.15 -12.41 20.98
C LEU A 52 22.04 -11.58 21.64
N PRO A 53 21.72 -10.38 21.11
CA PRO A 53 20.58 -9.59 21.59
C PRO A 53 19.25 -10.29 21.30
N LEU A 54 18.46 -10.55 22.34
CA LEU A 54 17.14 -11.18 22.25
C LEU A 54 16.02 -10.15 22.38
N HIS A 55 15.21 -10.02 21.33
CA HIS A 55 13.99 -9.20 21.30
C HIS A 55 12.77 -10.10 21.45
N LEU A 56 11.91 -9.80 22.43
CA LEU A 56 10.78 -10.65 22.78
C LEU A 56 9.46 -10.08 22.28
N ILE A 57 8.64 -10.94 21.67
CA ILE A 57 7.25 -10.62 21.32
C ILE A 57 6.29 -11.60 22.00
N ASN A 58 5.08 -11.12 22.29
CA ASN A 58 4.06 -11.89 22.97
C ASN A 58 3.21 -12.64 21.94
N VAL A 59 3.67 -13.82 21.54
CA VAL A 59 2.92 -14.73 20.68
C VAL A 59 2.88 -16.12 21.27
N SER A 60 1.76 -16.81 21.07
CA SER A 60 1.56 -18.16 21.57
C SER A 60 0.73 -18.99 20.61
N GLY A 61 0.94 -20.30 20.62
CA GLY A 61 0.12 -21.22 19.84
C GLY A 61 -1.34 -21.23 20.24
N LEU A 62 -2.19 -21.46 19.25
CA LEU A 62 -3.64 -21.59 19.42
C LEU A 62 -4.10 -23.05 19.54
N ARG A 63 -3.25 -24.00 19.17
CA ARG A 63 -3.55 -25.44 19.21
C ARG A 63 -3.79 -25.89 20.65
N GLY A 64 -4.94 -26.51 20.89
CA GLY A 64 -5.33 -27.03 22.21
C GLY A 64 -5.84 -25.98 23.20
N LYS A 65 -6.08 -24.73 22.76
CA LYS A 65 -6.60 -23.67 23.63
C LYS A 65 -8.13 -23.62 23.65
N GLY A 66 -8.70 -23.28 24.81
CA GLY A 66 -10.15 -23.16 24.99
C GLY A 66 -10.78 -21.96 24.27
N ARG A 67 -12.13 -21.93 24.18
CA ARG A 67 -12.91 -20.93 23.42
C ARG A 67 -12.56 -19.48 23.76
N LEU A 68 -12.31 -19.17 25.04
CA LEU A 68 -11.92 -17.82 25.47
C LEU A 68 -10.58 -17.37 24.88
N ALA A 69 -9.62 -18.28 24.74
CA ALA A 69 -8.32 -17.97 24.15
C ALA A 69 -8.40 -17.83 22.63
N LEU A 70 -9.31 -18.55 21.96
CA LEU A 70 -9.60 -18.35 20.54
C LEU A 70 -10.24 -16.97 20.29
N LEU A 71 -11.08 -16.49 21.21
CA LEU A 71 -11.64 -15.12 21.14
C LEU A 71 -10.58 -14.03 21.34
N ARG A 72 -9.57 -14.27 22.18
CA ARG A 72 -8.45 -13.33 22.41
C ARG A 72 -7.38 -13.39 21.31
N ALA A 73 -7.31 -14.49 20.57
CA ALA A 73 -6.27 -14.75 19.58
C ALA A 73 -6.06 -13.62 18.56
N PRO A 74 -7.11 -13.00 17.97
CA PRO A 74 -6.90 -11.89 17.03
C PRO A 74 -6.18 -10.70 17.66
N PHE A 75 -6.55 -10.34 18.90
CA PHE A 75 -5.93 -9.23 19.64
C PHE A 75 -4.47 -9.53 20.01
N ASP A 76 -4.20 -10.76 20.46
CA ASP A 76 -2.83 -11.19 20.78
C ASP A 76 -1.95 -11.23 19.52
N LEU A 77 -2.48 -11.69 18.39
CA LEU A 77 -1.78 -11.69 17.10
C LEU A 77 -1.47 -10.27 16.64
N LEU A 78 -2.44 -9.36 16.68
CA LEU A 78 -2.24 -7.95 16.34
C LEU A 78 -1.16 -7.31 17.22
N LYS A 79 -1.23 -7.53 18.55
CA LYS A 79 -0.21 -7.04 19.48
C LYS A 79 1.18 -7.57 19.12
N SER A 80 1.29 -8.87 18.85
CA SER A 80 2.55 -9.50 18.48
C SER A 80 3.14 -8.95 17.17
N LEU A 81 2.27 -8.65 16.20
CA LEU A 81 2.65 -8.02 14.94
C LEU A 81 3.20 -6.61 15.17
N PHE A 82 2.53 -5.77 15.97
CA PHE A 82 3.04 -4.43 16.29
C PHE A 82 4.38 -4.46 17.03
N GLN A 83 4.57 -5.41 17.94
CA GLN A 83 5.87 -5.61 18.61
C GLN A 83 6.95 -6.01 17.60
N ALA A 84 6.65 -6.95 16.70
CA ALA A 84 7.58 -7.37 15.64
C ALA A 84 7.91 -6.22 14.68
N LEU A 85 6.92 -5.44 14.26
CA LEU A 85 7.12 -4.23 13.45
C LEU A 85 8.03 -3.21 14.13
N GLY A 86 7.86 -3.00 15.44
CA GLY A 86 8.75 -2.14 16.22
C GLY A 86 10.21 -2.60 16.16
N VAL A 87 10.44 -3.91 16.28
CA VAL A 87 11.79 -4.51 16.19
C VAL A 87 12.35 -4.36 14.78
N VAL A 88 11.61 -4.75 13.74
CA VAL A 88 12.05 -4.68 12.34
C VAL A 88 12.38 -3.23 11.95
N ARG A 89 11.52 -2.26 12.30
CA ARG A 89 11.75 -0.83 11.99
C ARG A 89 12.93 -0.23 12.74
N LYS A 90 13.15 -0.65 13.98
CA LYS A 90 14.32 -0.20 14.78
C LYS A 90 15.62 -0.76 14.23
N LEU A 91 15.64 -2.03 13.86
CA LEU A 91 16.85 -2.72 13.42
C LEU A 91 17.17 -2.50 11.93
N LYS A 92 16.16 -2.22 11.10
CA LYS A 92 16.30 -2.14 9.63
C LYS A 92 17.14 -3.30 9.07
N PRO A 93 16.74 -4.56 9.31
CA PRO A 93 17.55 -5.71 8.95
C PRO A 93 17.68 -5.81 7.43
N VAL A 94 18.88 -6.14 6.95
CA VAL A 94 19.14 -6.41 5.53
C VAL A 94 18.67 -7.81 5.12
N CYS A 95 18.47 -8.69 6.11
CA CYS A 95 17.95 -10.04 5.92
C CYS A 95 17.21 -10.48 7.19
N VAL A 96 16.09 -11.19 6.99
CA VAL A 96 15.33 -11.83 8.06
C VAL A 96 15.25 -13.33 7.78
N LEU A 97 15.64 -14.16 8.75
CA LEU A 97 15.66 -15.62 8.64
C LEU A 97 14.69 -16.23 9.65
N GLY A 98 13.62 -16.87 9.19
CA GLY A 98 12.69 -17.62 10.04
C GLY A 98 13.01 -19.10 10.05
N LEU A 99 13.20 -19.70 11.24
CA LEU A 99 13.54 -21.12 11.40
C LEU A 99 12.53 -21.92 12.24
N GLY A 100 11.37 -21.31 12.51
CA GLY A 100 10.21 -21.96 13.12
C GLY A 100 9.85 -21.45 14.51
N GLY A 101 8.73 -21.95 15.03
CA GLY A 101 8.09 -21.45 16.25
C GLY A 101 7.10 -20.33 15.98
N TYR A 102 6.22 -20.05 16.95
CA TYR A 102 5.13 -19.08 16.77
C TYR A 102 5.58 -17.64 16.51
N VAL A 103 6.85 -17.33 16.78
CA VAL A 103 7.47 -16.02 16.53
C VAL A 103 7.62 -15.70 15.04
N THR A 104 7.80 -16.71 14.17
CA THR A 104 8.06 -16.48 12.75
C THR A 104 6.86 -15.95 11.99
N GLY A 105 5.63 -16.23 12.43
CA GLY A 105 4.40 -15.73 11.82
C GLY A 105 4.34 -14.19 11.82
N PRO A 106 4.13 -13.54 12.98
CA PRO A 106 4.10 -12.08 13.07
C PRO A 106 5.43 -11.43 12.66
N GLY A 107 6.57 -12.08 12.92
CA GLY A 107 7.88 -11.58 12.51
C GLY A 107 8.07 -11.55 10.98
N GLY A 108 7.62 -12.60 10.28
CA GLY A 108 7.68 -12.67 8.81
C GLY A 108 6.75 -11.66 8.14
N VAL A 109 5.53 -11.50 8.66
CA VAL A 109 4.60 -10.47 8.19
C VAL A 109 5.19 -9.08 8.42
N ALA A 110 5.74 -8.80 9.61
CA ALA A 110 6.38 -7.52 9.91
C ALA A 110 7.56 -7.20 8.99
N ALA A 111 8.30 -8.21 8.52
CA ALA A 111 9.42 -8.04 7.59
C ALA A 111 8.97 -7.72 6.14
N LYS A 112 7.70 -7.97 5.80
CA LYS A 112 7.13 -7.82 4.46
C LYS A 112 6.06 -6.73 4.35
N LEU A 113 5.64 -6.17 5.48
CA LEU A 113 4.69 -5.08 5.56
C LEU A 113 5.41 -3.74 5.37
N SER A 114 5.07 -3.01 4.32
CA SER A 114 5.44 -1.61 4.13
C SER A 114 4.23 -0.71 4.33
N GLY A 115 4.48 0.56 4.62
CA GLY A 115 3.45 1.59 4.63
C GLY A 115 3.91 2.89 4.01
N ASN A 116 2.94 3.73 3.68
CA ASN A 116 3.19 5.07 3.18
C ASN A 116 2.16 6.04 3.76
N ALA A 117 2.57 7.28 4.00
CA ALA A 117 1.69 8.36 4.42
C ALA A 117 1.93 9.58 3.56
N THR A 118 0.86 10.27 3.16
CA THR A 118 0.91 11.50 2.37
C THR A 118 -0.07 12.52 2.93
N ILE A 119 0.38 13.77 3.05
CA ILE A 119 -0.51 14.93 3.11
C ILE A 119 -0.42 15.65 1.76
N ALA A 120 -1.55 15.86 1.11
CA ALA A 120 -1.65 16.61 -0.14
C ALA A 120 -2.56 17.83 0.04
N SER A 121 -2.34 18.89 -0.73
CA SER A 121 -3.24 20.04 -0.77
C SER A 121 -4.60 19.70 -1.36
N ASP A 122 -4.67 18.63 -2.15
CA ASP A 122 -5.86 18.15 -2.85
C ASP A 122 -5.66 16.68 -3.28
N TYR A 123 -6.70 15.85 -3.15
CA TYR A 123 -6.68 14.49 -3.67
C TYR A 123 -7.32 14.45 -5.06
N ARG A 124 -6.50 14.13 -6.07
CA ARG A 124 -6.90 13.98 -7.47
C ARG A 124 -6.96 12.53 -7.91
N PHE A 125 -8.16 12.03 -8.18
CA PHE A 125 -8.40 10.72 -8.81
C PHE A 125 -8.68 10.91 -10.30
N ARG A 126 -7.81 10.37 -11.17
CA ARG A 126 -7.91 10.47 -12.64
C ARG A 126 -8.20 11.91 -13.12
N GLY A 127 -7.49 12.88 -12.53
CA GLY A 127 -7.64 14.32 -12.83
C GLY A 127 -8.70 15.09 -12.02
N TYR A 128 -9.64 14.40 -11.36
CA TYR A 128 -10.77 15.02 -10.64
C TYR A 128 -10.53 15.10 -9.14
N SER A 129 -10.81 16.25 -8.54
CA SER A 129 -10.72 16.42 -7.09
C SER A 129 -11.79 15.62 -6.36
N GLN A 130 -11.34 14.86 -5.37
CA GLN A 130 -12.18 14.06 -4.46
C GLN A 130 -12.41 14.76 -3.11
N THR A 131 -11.71 15.88 -2.87
CA THR A 131 -11.75 16.64 -1.61
C THR A 131 -12.22 18.09 -1.79
N ASP A 132 -12.84 18.45 -2.91
CA ASP A 132 -13.22 19.83 -3.27
C ASP A 132 -12.04 20.82 -3.21
N PHE A 133 -10.87 20.42 -3.71
CA PHE A 133 -9.63 21.20 -3.64
C PHE A 133 -9.17 21.52 -2.21
N ARG A 134 -9.55 20.67 -1.24
CA ARG A 134 -9.11 20.77 0.16
C ARG A 134 -8.08 19.71 0.51
N PRO A 135 -7.28 19.91 1.57
CA PRO A 135 -6.25 18.96 1.95
C PRO A 135 -6.74 17.54 2.16
N ALA A 136 -5.89 16.59 1.80
CA ALA A 136 -6.10 15.17 1.97
C ALA A 136 -4.98 14.55 2.80
N ALA A 137 -5.35 13.70 3.75
CA ALA A 137 -4.49 12.81 4.49
C ALA A 137 -4.69 11.39 3.99
N GLN A 138 -3.60 10.77 3.56
CA GLN A 138 -3.60 9.51 2.86
C GLN A 138 -2.67 8.51 3.55
N LEU A 139 -3.10 7.26 3.66
CA LEU A 139 -2.37 6.21 4.36
C LEU A 139 -2.52 4.88 3.63
N GLY A 140 -1.39 4.27 3.27
CA GLY A 140 -1.32 2.97 2.62
C GLY A 140 -0.51 1.94 3.40
N PHE A 141 -0.90 0.67 3.24
CA PHE A 141 -0.20 -0.50 3.76
C PHE A 141 -0.15 -1.59 2.70
N ASP A 142 1.02 -2.20 2.53
CA ASP A 142 1.28 -3.22 1.51
C ASP A 142 1.97 -4.42 2.15
N LEU A 143 1.44 -5.61 1.90
CA LEU A 143 2.05 -6.88 2.26
C LEU A 143 2.49 -7.59 0.97
N THR A 144 3.79 -7.83 0.83
CA THR A 144 4.36 -8.47 -0.35
C THR A 144 4.94 -9.86 -0.05
N HIS A 145 4.83 -10.78 -1.00
CA HIS A 145 5.41 -12.10 -0.92
C HIS A 145 6.49 -12.29 -2.00
N SER A 146 7.51 -13.12 -1.71
CA SER A 146 8.62 -13.36 -2.66
C SER A 146 8.20 -14.07 -3.94
N SER A 147 7.01 -14.68 -3.96
CA SER A 147 6.43 -15.28 -5.17
C SER A 147 5.75 -14.26 -6.10
N GLY A 148 5.75 -12.97 -5.74
CA GLY A 148 5.10 -11.90 -6.49
C GLY A 148 3.67 -11.56 -6.04
N PHE A 149 3.05 -12.37 -5.19
CA PHE A 149 1.73 -12.04 -4.64
C PHE A 149 1.80 -10.87 -3.66
N TYR A 150 0.79 -10.02 -3.69
CA TYR A 150 0.65 -8.92 -2.75
C TYR A 150 -0.80 -8.65 -2.39
N LEU A 151 -0.98 -8.03 -1.24
CA LEU A 151 -2.23 -7.48 -0.74
C LEU A 151 -1.94 -6.11 -0.17
N GLY A 152 -2.82 -5.15 -0.41
CA GLY A 152 -2.67 -3.82 0.16
C GLY A 152 -3.98 -3.12 0.40
N ASN A 153 -3.89 -2.06 1.18
CA ASN A 153 -4.97 -1.14 1.46
C ASN A 153 -4.45 0.29 1.39
N TRP A 154 -5.21 1.16 0.76
CA TRP A 154 -4.94 2.59 0.72
C TRP A 154 -6.18 3.35 1.17
N ASN A 155 -6.00 4.49 1.84
CA ASN A 155 -7.11 5.24 2.41
C ASN A 155 -6.88 6.73 2.25
N SER A 156 -7.97 7.49 2.07
CA SER A 156 -7.95 8.96 2.07
C SER A 156 -9.25 9.51 2.60
N ASN A 157 -9.20 10.68 3.25
CA ASN A 157 -10.42 11.46 3.39
C ASN A 157 -10.91 11.92 2.01
N VAL A 158 -12.23 11.98 1.86
CA VAL A 158 -12.93 12.50 0.68
C VAL A 158 -14.00 13.49 1.12
N SER A 159 -14.49 14.32 0.19
CA SER A 159 -15.57 15.25 0.49
C SER A 159 -16.92 14.56 0.45
N SER A 160 -17.74 14.81 1.48
CA SER A 160 -19.14 14.37 1.52
C SER A 160 -20.04 15.07 0.50
N PHE A 161 -19.55 16.13 -0.15
CA PHE A 161 -20.24 16.73 -1.28
C PHE A 161 -20.06 15.90 -2.56
N VAL A 162 -18.83 15.42 -2.79
CA VAL A 162 -18.51 14.57 -3.95
C VAL A 162 -19.07 13.16 -3.75
N PHE A 163 -19.00 12.65 -2.52
CA PHE A 163 -19.51 11.35 -2.12
C PHE A 163 -20.53 11.52 -1.01
N THR A 164 -21.82 11.66 -1.35
CA THR A 164 -22.90 11.86 -0.37
C THR A 164 -22.78 10.91 0.82
N ASP A 165 -22.83 11.47 2.04
CA ASP A 165 -22.66 10.80 3.34
C ASP A 165 -21.29 10.14 3.59
N GLY A 166 -20.41 10.08 2.59
CA GLY A 166 -19.05 9.54 2.69
C GLY A 166 -18.03 10.61 3.10
N ASN A 167 -17.04 10.21 3.90
CA ASN A 167 -15.89 11.07 4.26
C ASN A 167 -14.55 10.33 4.19
N LEU A 168 -14.58 9.06 3.77
CA LEU A 168 -13.45 8.15 3.70
C LEU A 168 -13.60 7.31 2.43
N GLU A 169 -12.49 7.18 1.71
CA GLU A 169 -12.27 6.14 0.71
C GLU A 169 -11.29 5.13 1.29
N MET A 170 -11.60 3.85 1.12
CA MET A 170 -10.75 2.73 1.45
C MET A 170 -10.61 1.82 0.23
N ASP A 171 -9.42 1.79 -0.33
CA ASP A 171 -9.08 0.95 -1.45
C ASP A 171 -8.47 -0.33 -0.95
N PHE A 172 -8.99 -1.47 -1.38
CA PHE A 172 -8.44 -2.79 -1.10
C PHE A 172 -7.98 -3.41 -2.41
N TYR A 173 -6.72 -3.82 -2.48
CA TYR A 173 -6.17 -4.39 -3.69
C TYR A 173 -5.32 -5.61 -3.41
N GLY A 174 -5.23 -6.45 -4.42
CA GLY A 174 -4.43 -7.66 -4.39
C GLY A 174 -4.16 -8.15 -5.78
N GLY A 175 -3.01 -8.80 -5.95
CA GLY A 175 -2.58 -9.22 -7.26
C GLY A 175 -1.29 -10.00 -7.24
N TRP A 176 -0.76 -10.19 -8.43
CA TRP A 176 0.55 -10.75 -8.67
C TRP A 176 1.37 -9.78 -9.51
N LYS A 177 2.61 -9.54 -9.09
CA LYS A 177 3.59 -8.75 -9.83
C LYS A 177 4.90 -9.50 -9.96
N GLY A 178 5.48 -9.51 -11.14
CA GLY A 178 6.75 -10.19 -11.38
C GLY A 178 7.47 -9.76 -12.65
N ASP A 179 8.79 -9.94 -12.64
CA ASP A 179 9.65 -9.79 -13.82
C ASP A 179 9.36 -10.95 -14.79
N VAL A 180 9.19 -10.63 -16.07
CA VAL A 180 8.89 -11.60 -17.14
C VAL A 180 10.02 -11.70 -18.17
N GLY A 181 11.19 -11.14 -17.86
CA GLY A 181 12.35 -11.09 -18.73
C GLY A 181 12.40 -9.86 -19.63
N GLY A 182 13.58 -9.59 -20.18
CA GLY A 182 13.79 -8.48 -21.12
C GLY A 182 13.63 -7.08 -20.50
N GLY A 183 13.65 -6.96 -19.16
CA GLY A 183 13.44 -5.70 -18.45
C GLY A 183 11.97 -5.34 -18.24
N PHE A 184 11.04 -6.24 -18.58
CA PHE A 184 9.61 -6.05 -18.38
C PHE A 184 9.15 -6.68 -17.06
N ALA A 185 8.27 -5.98 -16.35
CA ALA A 185 7.50 -6.54 -15.24
C ALA A 185 6.00 -6.41 -15.51
N LEU A 186 5.27 -7.49 -15.25
CA LEU A 186 3.81 -7.54 -15.32
C LEU A 186 3.20 -7.39 -13.95
N ASP A 187 2.01 -6.80 -13.91
CA ASP A 187 1.19 -6.62 -12.71
C ASP A 187 -0.27 -6.91 -13.04
N ALA A 188 -0.87 -7.92 -12.42
CA ALA A 188 -2.27 -8.29 -12.64
C ALA A 188 -2.98 -8.41 -11.31
N GLY A 189 -4.15 -7.78 -11.19
CA GLY A 189 -4.86 -7.78 -9.91
C GLY A 189 -6.26 -7.22 -9.96
N VAL A 190 -6.80 -7.06 -8.75
CA VAL A 190 -8.10 -6.49 -8.46
C VAL A 190 -7.93 -5.31 -7.50
N LEU A 191 -8.75 -4.29 -7.69
CA LEU A 191 -8.84 -3.12 -6.84
C LEU A 191 -10.31 -2.87 -6.53
N HIS A 192 -10.66 -2.85 -5.25
CA HIS A 192 -11.98 -2.55 -4.75
C HIS A 192 -11.96 -1.23 -3.98
N TYR A 193 -12.64 -0.24 -4.52
CA TYR A 193 -12.87 1.06 -3.89
C TYR A 193 -14.08 0.94 -2.98
N TYR A 194 -13.89 1.19 -1.70
CA TYR A 194 -14.91 1.10 -0.67
C TYR A 194 -15.13 2.45 0.00
N TYR A 195 -16.36 2.95 -0.06
CA TYR A 195 -16.77 4.24 0.50
C TYR A 195 -17.76 4.00 1.65
N PRO A 196 -17.26 3.71 2.87
CA PRO A 196 -18.10 3.36 4.00
C PRO A 196 -19.10 4.47 4.33
N GLY A 197 -20.36 4.08 4.51
CA GLY A 197 -21.46 4.98 4.87
C GLY A 197 -21.97 5.86 3.73
N SER A 198 -21.34 5.83 2.55
CA SER A 198 -21.77 6.65 1.42
C SER A 198 -23.08 6.16 0.79
N SER A 199 -23.84 7.09 0.25
CA SER A 199 -25.09 6.85 -0.48
C SER A 199 -25.03 7.51 -1.85
N SER A 200 -25.47 6.82 -2.92
CA SER A 200 -25.51 7.42 -4.26
C SER A 200 -26.92 7.93 -4.56
N PRO A 201 -27.08 9.16 -5.11
CA PRO A 201 -28.36 9.64 -5.64
C PRO A 201 -28.93 8.74 -6.75
N LYS A 202 -28.07 7.93 -7.40
CA LYS A 202 -28.45 6.96 -8.43
C LYS A 202 -28.87 5.59 -7.83
N GLY A 203 -28.92 5.47 -6.50
CA GLY A 203 -29.15 4.22 -5.77
C GLY A 203 -27.83 3.48 -5.48
N GLY A 204 -27.75 2.82 -4.32
CA GLY A 204 -26.54 2.11 -3.88
C GLY A 204 -25.53 3.00 -3.17
N ASN A 205 -24.24 2.64 -3.23
CA ASN A 205 -23.11 3.35 -2.63
C ASN A 205 -22.03 3.63 -3.67
N TYR A 206 -21.03 4.45 -3.38
CA TYR A 206 -19.99 4.75 -4.38
C TYR A 206 -18.93 3.65 -4.56
N ASN A 207 -19.18 2.43 -4.08
CA ASN A 207 -18.20 1.36 -4.22
C ASN A 207 -18.00 0.99 -5.69
N ASN A 208 -16.77 0.61 -6.02
CA ASN A 208 -16.40 0.20 -7.36
C ASN A 208 -15.37 -0.93 -7.30
N THR A 209 -15.34 -1.78 -8.32
CA THR A 209 -14.29 -2.80 -8.46
C THR A 209 -13.70 -2.72 -9.84
N ASP A 210 -12.39 -2.60 -9.93
CA ASP A 210 -11.63 -2.67 -11.17
C ASP A 210 -10.77 -3.93 -11.18
N LEU A 211 -10.76 -4.63 -12.32
CA LEU A 211 -9.71 -5.60 -12.66
C LEU A 211 -8.65 -4.86 -13.46
N TYR A 212 -7.37 -5.10 -13.19
CA TYR A 212 -6.31 -4.43 -13.93
C TYR A 212 -5.20 -5.36 -14.41
N LEU A 213 -4.56 -4.92 -15.50
CA LEU A 213 -3.33 -5.46 -16.03
C LEU A 213 -2.39 -4.30 -16.34
N GLY A 214 -1.17 -4.38 -15.82
CA GLY A 214 -0.11 -3.41 -16.01
C GLY A 214 1.17 -4.04 -16.53
N VAL A 215 1.93 -3.25 -17.26
CA VAL A 215 3.29 -3.57 -17.71
C VAL A 215 4.20 -2.39 -17.36
N SER A 216 5.41 -2.69 -16.94
CA SER A 216 6.43 -1.67 -16.65
C SER A 216 7.76 -2.03 -17.31
N TYR A 217 8.47 -1.01 -17.78
CA TYR A 217 9.78 -1.12 -18.40
C TYR A 217 10.61 0.12 -18.04
N GLY A 218 11.64 -0.07 -17.21
CA GLY A 218 12.45 1.03 -16.69
C GLY A 218 11.60 2.10 -15.99
N SER A 219 11.72 3.35 -16.44
CA SER A 219 10.98 4.51 -15.93
C SER A 219 9.50 4.55 -16.32
N TYR A 220 9.05 3.68 -17.22
CA TYR A 220 7.72 3.74 -17.82
C TYR A 220 6.81 2.64 -17.30
N SER A 221 5.53 2.98 -17.13
CA SER A 221 4.48 2.00 -16.90
C SER A 221 3.26 2.28 -17.75
N LEU A 222 2.54 1.23 -18.12
CA LEU A 222 1.21 1.29 -18.72
C LEU A 222 0.28 0.38 -17.93
N LYS A 223 -0.93 0.83 -17.63
CA LYS A 223 -1.92 0.03 -16.90
C LYS A 223 -3.30 0.21 -17.49
N TYR A 224 -3.97 -0.91 -17.73
CA TYR A 224 -5.36 -0.98 -18.14
C TYR A 224 -6.21 -1.47 -16.97
N SER A 225 -7.29 -0.75 -16.67
CA SER A 225 -8.27 -1.09 -15.64
C SER A 225 -9.67 -1.19 -16.26
N TYR A 226 -10.41 -2.25 -15.90
CA TYR A 226 -11.73 -2.55 -16.41
C TYR A 226 -12.72 -2.78 -15.27
N THR A 227 -13.86 -2.12 -15.33
CA THR A 227 -14.94 -2.23 -14.34
C THR A 227 -15.97 -3.28 -14.80
N PRO A 228 -16.08 -4.45 -14.15
CA PRO A 228 -16.99 -5.51 -14.54
C PRO A 228 -18.44 -5.31 -14.05
N SER A 229 -18.68 -4.29 -13.23
CA SER A 229 -19.98 -3.89 -12.67
C SER A 229 -20.34 -2.47 -13.09
N ASP A 230 -21.46 -1.96 -12.57
CA ASP A 230 -21.77 -0.54 -12.65
C ASP A 230 -20.67 0.29 -11.98
N PHE A 231 -20.22 1.31 -12.70
CA PHE A 231 -19.12 2.19 -12.34
C PHE A 231 -19.60 3.24 -11.34
N PHE A 232 -19.13 3.14 -10.10
CA PHE A 232 -19.46 4.04 -8.98
C PHE A 232 -20.98 4.31 -8.89
N SER A 233 -21.78 3.23 -8.86
CA SER A 233 -23.25 3.27 -8.82
C SER A 233 -23.94 4.00 -9.97
N THR A 234 -23.30 4.12 -11.13
CA THR A 234 -23.98 4.59 -12.34
C THR A 234 -24.66 3.41 -13.06
N PRO A 235 -25.99 3.39 -13.17
CA PRO A 235 -26.69 2.29 -13.83
C PRO A 235 -26.23 2.08 -15.28
N ASP A 236 -26.20 0.81 -15.70
CA ASP A 236 -25.89 0.38 -17.07
C ASP A 236 -24.50 0.84 -17.57
N SER A 237 -23.56 1.07 -16.67
CA SER A 237 -22.23 1.62 -17.01
C SER A 237 -21.11 0.57 -17.02
N LYS A 238 -21.47 -0.72 -16.91
CA LYS A 238 -20.57 -1.86 -16.99
C LYS A 238 -19.65 -1.83 -18.21
N GLY A 239 -18.39 -2.15 -17.98
CA GLY A 239 -17.34 -2.13 -18.99
C GLY A 239 -16.83 -0.73 -19.32
N THR A 240 -17.04 0.20 -18.39
CA THR A 240 -16.17 1.37 -18.22
C THR A 240 -14.73 0.90 -18.02
N TRP A 241 -13.77 1.61 -18.61
CA TRP A 241 -12.35 1.25 -18.52
C TRP A 241 -11.45 2.47 -18.56
N TYR A 242 -10.24 2.29 -18.06
CA TYR A 242 -9.22 3.32 -17.94
C TYR A 242 -7.88 2.77 -18.41
N LEU A 243 -7.14 3.55 -19.18
CA LEU A 243 -5.77 3.23 -19.60
C LEU A 243 -4.87 4.39 -19.19
N ASP A 244 -3.87 4.12 -18.35
CA ASP A 244 -2.89 5.12 -17.96
C ASP A 244 -1.46 4.73 -18.30
N GLY A 245 -0.68 5.75 -18.66
CA GLY A 245 0.76 5.68 -18.81
C GLY A 245 1.44 6.63 -17.84
N THR A 246 2.47 6.15 -17.14
CA THR A 246 3.31 6.99 -16.28
C THR A 246 4.77 6.91 -16.68
N ALA A 247 5.50 8.00 -16.45
CA ALA A 247 6.94 8.08 -16.60
C ALA A 247 7.55 8.75 -15.37
N ASN A 248 8.53 8.11 -14.74
CA ASN A 248 9.22 8.63 -13.56
C ASN A 248 10.73 8.64 -13.81
N PHE A 249 11.33 9.84 -13.81
CA PHE A 249 12.75 10.02 -14.06
C PHE A 249 13.45 10.54 -12.80
N ASP A 250 14.54 9.88 -12.43
CA ASP A 250 15.50 10.42 -11.46
C ASP A 250 16.38 11.44 -12.16
N LEU A 251 16.36 12.69 -11.67
CA LEU A 251 17.16 13.80 -12.21
C LEU A 251 18.47 13.99 -11.44
N GLY A 252 18.74 13.16 -10.43
CA GLY A 252 19.90 13.28 -9.56
C GLY A 252 19.66 14.20 -8.35
N ASP A 253 20.54 14.07 -7.35
CA ASP A 253 20.50 14.83 -6.09
C ASP A 253 19.13 14.78 -5.38
N GLY A 254 18.39 13.69 -5.55
CA GLY A 254 17.06 13.49 -4.97
C GLY A 254 15.94 14.25 -5.69
N TRP A 255 16.20 14.87 -6.85
CA TRP A 255 15.15 15.44 -7.69
C TRP A 255 14.55 14.37 -8.60
N GLY A 256 13.22 14.39 -8.76
CA GLY A 256 12.51 13.53 -9.70
C GLY A 256 11.57 14.33 -10.60
N LEU A 257 11.30 13.78 -11.79
CA LEU A 257 10.28 14.25 -12.71
C LEU A 257 9.22 13.16 -12.88
N VAL A 258 7.95 13.55 -12.76
CA VAL A 258 6.79 12.67 -12.88
C VAL A 258 5.91 13.16 -14.02
N GLY A 259 5.62 12.27 -14.96
CA GLY A 259 4.65 12.47 -16.04
C GLY A 259 3.57 11.39 -16.00
N HIS A 260 2.33 11.78 -16.30
CA HIS A 260 1.18 10.89 -16.35
C HIS A 260 0.19 11.35 -17.41
N LEU A 261 -0.36 10.40 -18.15
CA LEU A 261 -1.48 10.60 -19.06
C LEU A 261 -2.44 9.41 -18.93
N GLY A 262 -3.71 9.70 -18.74
CA GLY A 262 -4.77 8.71 -18.64
C GLY A 262 -5.89 8.96 -19.63
N TYR A 263 -6.45 7.89 -20.18
CA TYR A 263 -7.68 7.93 -20.98
C TYR A 263 -8.76 7.16 -20.25
N GLN A 264 -9.83 7.87 -19.85
CA GLN A 264 -11.00 7.27 -19.24
C GLN A 264 -12.11 7.14 -20.27
N LYS A 265 -12.51 5.91 -20.57
CA LYS A 265 -13.78 5.67 -21.27
C LYS A 265 -14.90 5.66 -20.23
N LEU A 266 -15.99 6.37 -20.49
CA LEU A 266 -17.18 6.37 -19.63
C LEU A 266 -18.39 5.85 -20.41
N LYS A 267 -19.32 5.20 -19.70
CA LYS A 267 -20.61 4.76 -20.21
C LYS A 267 -21.72 5.34 -19.33
N ASN A 268 -22.77 5.86 -19.97
CA ASN A 268 -23.97 6.36 -19.31
C ASN A 268 -23.70 7.40 -18.21
N GLN A 269 -22.69 8.24 -18.44
CA GLN A 269 -22.37 9.38 -17.59
C GLN A 269 -22.80 10.67 -18.28
N THR A 270 -23.25 11.63 -17.48
CA THR A 270 -23.49 13.01 -17.88
C THR A 270 -22.57 13.93 -17.10
N ASN A 271 -22.26 15.09 -17.67
CA ASN A 271 -21.52 16.15 -17.01
C ASN A 271 -22.46 17.07 -16.20
N MET A 272 -21.89 18.13 -15.62
CA MET A 272 -22.63 19.13 -14.83
C MET A 272 -23.73 19.86 -15.62
N ASP A 273 -23.63 19.92 -16.94
CA ASP A 273 -24.58 20.59 -17.83
C ASP A 273 -25.69 19.64 -18.33
N GLY A 274 -25.62 18.36 -17.97
CA GLY A 274 -26.55 17.32 -18.42
C GLY A 274 -26.14 16.65 -19.74
N ASP A 275 -25.04 17.06 -20.35
CA ASP A 275 -24.55 16.49 -21.60
C ASP A 275 -23.86 15.14 -21.36
N SER A 276 -23.99 14.21 -22.31
CA SER A 276 -23.32 12.92 -22.23
C SER A 276 -21.79 13.06 -22.28
N ILE A 277 -21.10 12.47 -21.31
CA ILE A 277 -19.65 12.37 -21.28
C ILE A 277 -19.22 10.93 -21.57
N GLY A 278 -18.82 10.67 -22.81
CA GLY A 278 -18.42 9.34 -23.25
C GLY A 278 -16.95 8.97 -23.01
N HIS A 279 -16.10 9.94 -22.65
CA HIS A 279 -14.67 9.78 -22.33
C HIS A 279 -14.05 11.13 -21.91
N TYR A 280 -12.87 11.09 -21.29
CA TYR A 280 -11.96 12.23 -21.12
C TYR A 280 -10.50 11.76 -21.04
N VAL A 281 -9.56 12.69 -21.12
CA VAL A 281 -8.13 12.47 -20.85
C VAL A 281 -7.73 13.24 -19.61
N ASP A 282 -7.03 12.61 -18.67
CA ASP A 282 -6.39 13.27 -17.54
C ASP A 282 -4.89 13.29 -17.68
N TYR A 283 -4.26 14.28 -17.06
CA TYR A 283 -2.82 14.50 -17.17
C TYR A 283 -2.24 15.03 -15.88
N LYS A 284 -0.98 14.68 -15.64
CA LYS A 284 -0.16 15.24 -14.58
C LYS A 284 1.28 15.40 -15.04
N VAL A 285 1.87 16.54 -14.69
CA VAL A 285 3.32 16.77 -14.77
C VAL A 285 3.77 17.40 -13.46
N GLY A 286 4.84 16.89 -12.86
CA GLY A 286 5.31 17.38 -11.58
C GLY A 286 6.74 17.03 -11.28
N VAL A 287 7.27 17.69 -10.27
CA VAL A 287 8.61 17.47 -9.74
C VAL A 287 8.52 16.98 -8.30
N THR A 288 9.49 16.16 -7.91
CA THR A 288 9.65 15.69 -6.54
C THR A 288 11.04 16.01 -6.01
N LYS A 289 11.15 16.17 -4.69
CA LYS A 289 12.42 16.30 -3.98
C LYS A 289 12.45 15.38 -2.78
N ASP A 290 13.42 14.45 -2.76
CA ASP A 290 13.76 13.67 -1.58
C ASP A 290 14.60 14.50 -0.61
N LEU A 291 14.08 14.66 0.61
CA LEU A 291 14.74 15.23 1.77
C LEU A 291 14.85 14.16 2.87
N LYS A 292 15.86 13.29 2.74
CA LYS A 292 16.19 12.25 3.73
C LYS A 292 15.01 11.30 4.00
N GLY A 293 14.35 10.85 2.94
CA GLY A 293 13.21 9.94 2.96
C GLY A 293 11.85 10.62 3.10
N TRP A 294 11.80 11.95 3.15
CA TRP A 294 10.58 12.73 2.96
C TRP A 294 10.53 13.24 1.52
N ILE A 295 9.46 12.92 0.80
CA ILE A 295 9.29 13.35 -0.58
C ILE A 295 8.37 14.57 -0.59
N LEU A 296 8.89 15.71 -1.01
CA LEU A 296 8.09 16.88 -1.36
C LEU A 296 7.69 16.79 -2.83
N GLY A 297 6.43 17.02 -3.16
CA GLY A 297 5.91 16.98 -4.52
C GLY A 297 5.20 18.28 -4.89
N LEU A 298 5.39 18.74 -6.12
CA LEU A 298 4.57 19.78 -6.75
C LEU A 298 4.21 19.33 -8.16
N ALA A 299 2.92 19.29 -8.46
CA ALA A 299 2.42 18.84 -9.76
C ALA A 299 1.27 19.70 -10.29
N ALA A 300 1.24 19.92 -11.60
CA ALA A 300 0.05 20.38 -12.31
C ALA A 300 -0.80 19.16 -12.69
N VAL A 301 -2.09 19.19 -12.37
CA VAL A 301 -3.03 18.06 -12.57
C VAL A 301 -4.35 18.59 -13.13
N GLY A 302 -4.93 17.91 -14.11
CA GLY A 302 -6.23 18.24 -14.67
C GLY A 302 -6.78 17.20 -15.64
N ALA A 303 -7.94 17.51 -16.24
CA ALA A 303 -8.59 16.71 -17.27
C ALA A 303 -9.05 17.59 -18.45
N THR A 304 -9.15 17.00 -19.65
CA THR A 304 -9.56 17.71 -20.88
C THR A 304 -11.03 18.08 -20.90
N LYS A 305 -11.86 17.27 -20.24
CA LYS A 305 -13.21 17.64 -19.83
C LYS A 305 -13.11 17.77 -18.34
N ASP A 306 -13.36 18.95 -17.78
CA ASP A 306 -13.17 19.23 -16.36
C ASP A 306 -14.49 19.32 -15.59
N ASN A 307 -15.60 19.48 -16.30
CA ASN A 307 -16.95 19.68 -15.79
C ASN A 307 -17.76 18.38 -15.59
N TRP A 308 -17.12 17.22 -15.46
CA TRP A 308 -17.86 15.97 -15.20
C TRP A 308 -18.50 15.96 -13.81
N LEU A 309 -17.75 16.34 -12.78
CA LEU A 309 -18.21 16.35 -11.38
C LEU A 309 -18.09 17.77 -10.79
N PRO A 310 -19.14 18.28 -10.11
CA PRO A 310 -19.08 19.56 -9.43
C PRO A 310 -18.29 19.45 -8.12
N THR A 311 -17.72 20.57 -7.67
CA THR A 311 -17.32 20.76 -6.27
C THR A 311 -18.42 21.44 -5.48
N LYS A 312 -18.31 21.44 -4.14
CA LYS A 312 -19.27 22.13 -3.24
C LYS A 312 -19.53 23.60 -3.62
N TYR A 313 -18.57 24.24 -4.26
CA TYR A 313 -18.62 25.65 -4.66
C TYR A 313 -19.06 25.86 -6.13
N GLY A 314 -19.51 24.81 -6.81
CA GLY A 314 -19.98 24.86 -8.20
C GLY A 314 -18.85 24.91 -9.24
N HIS A 315 -17.58 24.78 -8.82
CA HIS A 315 -16.48 24.72 -9.77
C HIS A 315 -16.31 23.32 -10.36
N PRO A 316 -15.91 23.19 -11.65
CA PRO A 316 -15.51 21.92 -12.26
C PRO A 316 -14.37 21.26 -11.48
N SER A 317 -14.57 20.05 -10.95
CA SER A 317 -13.56 19.37 -10.12
C SER A 317 -12.36 18.82 -10.90
N GLY A 318 -12.47 18.70 -12.24
CA GLY A 318 -11.38 18.27 -13.13
C GLY A 318 -10.48 19.41 -13.61
N ARG A 319 -10.73 20.66 -13.19
CA ARG A 319 -9.99 21.83 -13.68
C ARG A 319 -8.50 21.71 -13.37
N LEU A 320 -7.67 22.29 -14.22
CA LEU A 320 -6.23 22.37 -13.99
C LEU A 320 -5.94 23.05 -12.65
N GLY A 321 -5.11 22.41 -11.83
CA GLY A 321 -4.68 22.93 -10.54
C GLY A 321 -3.29 22.44 -10.16
N ALA A 322 -2.62 23.21 -9.30
CA ALA A 322 -1.39 22.80 -8.66
C ALA A 322 -1.70 21.97 -7.40
N VAL A 323 -1.03 20.83 -7.25
CA VAL A 323 -1.12 19.96 -6.08
C VAL A 323 0.26 19.90 -5.43
N PHE A 324 0.31 20.30 -4.16
CA PHE A 324 1.48 20.12 -3.32
C PHE A 324 1.30 18.90 -2.43
N SER A 325 2.36 18.12 -2.21
CA SER A 325 2.31 16.97 -1.31
C SER A 325 3.58 16.79 -0.50
N VAL A 326 3.44 16.17 0.67
CA VAL A 326 4.53 15.67 1.51
C VAL A 326 4.24 14.21 1.82
N SER A 327 5.17 13.33 1.43
CA SER A 327 5.00 11.89 1.51
C SER A 327 6.18 11.22 2.22
N ARG A 328 5.92 10.07 2.84
CA ARG A 328 6.96 9.21 3.42
C ARG A 328 6.55 7.75 3.42
N SER A 329 7.49 6.88 3.04
CA SER A 329 7.36 5.43 3.15
C SER A 329 8.09 4.90 4.40
N PHE A 330 7.60 3.80 4.98
CA PHE A 330 8.09 3.21 6.24
C PHE A 330 7.74 1.72 6.41
#